data_AF-A0A841VLA5-F1
#
_entry.id   AF-A0A841VLA5-F1
#
_cell.length_a   1.000
_cell.length_b   1.000
_cell.length_c   1.000
_cell.angle_alpha   90.00
_cell.angle_beta   90.00
_cell.angle_gamma   90.00
#
_symmetry.space_group_name_H-M   'P 1'
#
loop_
_entity.id
_entity.type
_entity.pdbx_description
1 polymer ?
#
loop_
_entity_poly.entity_id
_entity_poly.type
_entity_poly.pdbx_seq_one_letter_code
_entity_poly.pdbx_strand_id
1 'polypeptide(L)'
;MTSLNYTNQNLQNCSFKGQDLAGADFSGSDLRGCDFTKATLIGANFQNITTGQSYRQVSLLVAAIVVFPLVLFGFSMIANQVLIIFFSDRTSDFPSGTLL
;
A
#
# COMPACT_ATOMS: atom_id res chain seq x y z
N MET A 1 40.98 0.99 5.87
CA MET A 1 39.51 1.08 6.01
C MET A 1 38.92 0.37 4.81
N THR A 2 38.17 -0.71 5.02
CA THR A 2 37.53 -1.44 3.93
C THR A 2 36.34 -0.63 3.43
N SER A 3 36.41 -0.12 2.20
CA SER A 3 35.24 0.48 1.54
C SER A 3 34.13 -0.56 1.47
N LEU A 4 32.91 -0.20 1.90
CA LEU A 4 31.74 -1.07 1.85
C LEU A 4 31.20 -1.11 0.41
N ASN A 5 31.05 -2.30 -0.16
CA ASN A 5 30.60 -2.48 -1.53
C ASN A 5 29.14 -2.97 -1.58
N TYR A 6 28.26 -2.10 -2.07
CA TYR A 6 26.83 -2.33 -2.30
C TYR A 6 26.45 -2.23 -3.78
N THR A 7 27.42 -2.36 -4.69
CA THR A 7 27.20 -2.15 -6.12
C THR A 7 26.18 -3.12 -6.70
N ASN A 8 25.25 -2.59 -7.51
CA ASN A 8 24.17 -3.32 -8.18
C ASN A 8 23.27 -4.16 -7.24
N GLN A 9 23.22 -3.85 -5.94
CA GLN A 9 22.39 -4.58 -4.99
C GLN A 9 20.96 -4.05 -4.94
N ASN A 10 20.00 -4.94 -4.70
CA ASN A 10 18.63 -4.56 -4.34
C ASN A 10 18.55 -4.36 -2.83
N LEU A 11 18.55 -3.10 -2.39
CA LEU A 11 18.53 -2.70 -0.99
C LEU A 11 17.18 -2.11 -0.58
N GLN A 12 16.11 -2.34 -1.35
CA GLN A 12 14.81 -1.74 -1.09
C GLN A 12 14.35 -1.95 0.37
N ASN A 13 13.96 -0.87 1.04
CA ASN A 13 13.51 -0.85 2.44
C ASN A 13 14.59 -1.24 3.48
N CYS A 14 15.87 -1.22 3.13
CA CYS A 14 16.95 -1.44 4.10
C CYS A 14 17.08 -0.26 5.07
N SER A 15 17.44 -0.56 6.32
CA SER A 15 17.77 0.46 7.32
C SER A 15 19.29 0.57 7.47
N PHE A 16 19.81 1.74 7.13
CA PHE A 16 21.18 2.17 7.33
C PHE A 16 21.31 3.20 8.47
N LYS A 17 20.28 3.25 9.34
CA LYS A 17 20.17 4.26 10.39
C LYS A 17 21.38 4.23 11.32
N GLY A 18 22.05 5.37 11.47
CA GLY A 18 23.20 5.53 12.36
C GLY A 18 24.49 4.84 11.91
N GLN A 19 24.53 4.24 10.72
CA GLN A 19 25.72 3.50 10.26
C GLN A 19 26.80 4.44 9.72
N ASP A 20 28.06 4.07 9.94
CA ASP A 20 29.19 4.69 9.25
C ASP A 20 29.38 4.02 7.88
N LEU A 21 28.94 4.71 6.84
CA LEU A 21 29.02 4.31 5.43
C LEU A 21 29.99 5.22 4.66
N ALA A 22 30.96 5.83 5.36
CA ALA A 22 31.97 6.65 4.71
C ALA A 22 32.73 5.84 3.65
N GLY A 23 32.77 6.36 2.42
CA GLY A 23 33.41 5.69 1.28
C GLY A 23 32.69 4.43 0.78
N ALA A 24 31.43 4.20 1.15
CA ALA A 24 30.65 3.08 0.65
C ALA A 24 30.27 3.27 -0.83
N ASP A 25 30.31 2.20 -1.62
CA ASP A 25 29.91 2.21 -3.03
C ASP A 25 28.52 1.62 -3.24
N PHE A 26 27.54 2.47 -3.51
CA PHE A 26 26.16 2.11 -3.83
C PHE A 26 25.88 2.12 -5.33
N SER A 27 26.89 2.18 -6.20
CA SER A 27 26.64 2.39 -7.62
C SER A 27 25.76 1.30 -8.26
N GLY A 28 24.74 1.71 -9.02
CA GLY A 28 23.77 0.80 -9.63
C GLY A 28 22.77 0.14 -8.67
N SER A 29 22.78 0.47 -7.38
CA SER A 29 21.88 -0.15 -6.39
C SER A 29 20.46 0.45 -6.39
N ASP A 30 19.50 -0.34 -5.92
CA ASP A 30 18.13 0.10 -5.69
C ASP A 30 17.92 0.42 -4.20
N LEU A 31 17.82 1.71 -3.89
CA LEU A 31 17.71 2.27 -2.55
C LEU A 31 16.28 2.76 -2.22
N ARG A 32 15.26 2.34 -2.98
CA ARG A 32 13.87 2.80 -2.72
C ARG A 32 13.40 2.39 -1.33
N GLY A 33 12.90 3.36 -0.57
CA GLY A 33 12.44 3.15 0.80
C GLY A 33 13.54 2.90 1.84
N CYS A 34 14.82 3.06 1.52
CA CYS A 34 15.89 2.95 2.50
C CYS A 34 15.85 4.07 3.54
N ASP A 35 16.18 3.75 4.80
CA ASP A 35 16.35 4.73 5.88
C ASP A 35 17.85 5.02 6.12
N PHE A 36 18.29 6.22 5.79
CA PHE A 36 19.66 6.71 6.05
C PHE A 36 19.73 7.70 7.24
N THR A 37 18.71 7.73 8.10
CA THR A 37 18.66 8.66 9.24
C THR A 37 19.91 8.53 10.12
N LYS A 38 20.61 9.64 10.38
CA LYS A 38 21.87 9.67 11.16
C LYS A 38 23.02 8.83 10.58
N ALA A 39 22.96 8.37 9.33
CA ALA A 39 24.08 7.66 8.71
C ALA A 39 25.19 8.63 8.27
N THR A 40 26.45 8.21 8.37
CA THR A 40 27.59 8.94 7.81
C THR A 40 27.82 8.48 6.36
N LEU A 41 27.65 9.37 5.38
CA LEU A 41 27.76 9.06 3.95
C LEU A 41 28.94 9.79 3.27
N ILE A 42 29.94 10.22 4.05
CA ILE A 42 31.05 11.02 3.55
C ILE A 42 31.83 10.23 2.49
N GLY A 43 31.88 10.75 1.26
CA GLY A 43 32.58 10.10 0.16
C GLY A 43 31.90 8.82 -0.38
N ALA A 44 30.65 8.55 0.00
CA ALA A 44 29.90 7.44 -0.57
C ALA A 44 29.56 7.68 -2.06
N ASN A 45 29.66 6.62 -2.88
CA ASN A 45 29.32 6.66 -4.30
C ASN A 45 27.86 6.28 -4.52
N PHE A 46 27.09 7.18 -5.15
CA PHE A 46 25.67 7.02 -5.46
C PHE A 46 25.38 7.08 -6.97
N GLN A 47 26.36 6.74 -7.82
CA GLN A 47 26.15 6.76 -9.26
C GLN A 47 25.11 5.73 -9.72
N ASN A 48 24.21 6.13 -10.60
CA ASN A 48 23.21 5.25 -11.22
C ASN A 48 22.31 4.50 -10.21
N ILE A 49 22.04 5.10 -9.05
CA ILE A 49 21.13 4.51 -8.06
C ILE A 49 19.66 4.71 -8.46
N THR A 50 18.83 3.75 -8.07
CA THR A 50 17.38 3.92 -8.11
C THR A 50 16.89 4.37 -6.73
N THR A 51 16.32 5.57 -6.63
CA THR A 51 15.75 6.12 -5.38
C THR A 51 14.26 6.38 -5.53
N GLY A 52 13.56 6.58 -4.42
CA GLY A 52 12.12 6.90 -4.41
C GLY A 52 11.35 6.19 -3.31
N GLN A 53 10.02 6.36 -3.36
CA GLN A 53 9.09 5.70 -2.45
C GLN A 53 9.06 4.19 -2.73
N SER A 54 9.15 3.38 -1.67
CA SER A 54 8.85 1.96 -1.78
C SER A 54 7.35 1.80 -1.97
N TYR A 55 6.95 1.54 -3.20
CA TYR A 55 5.55 1.32 -3.58
C TYR A 55 4.85 0.23 -2.76
N ARG A 56 5.59 -0.63 -2.03
CA ARG A 56 5.02 -1.67 -1.18
C ARG A 56 4.17 -1.15 -0.01
N GLN A 57 4.61 -0.08 0.67
CA GLN A 57 3.84 0.46 1.80
C GLN A 57 2.70 1.35 1.32
N VAL A 58 2.94 2.16 0.29
CA VAL A 58 1.93 3.04 -0.30
C VAL A 58 0.84 2.25 -1.00
N SER A 59 1.18 1.16 -1.71
CA SER A 59 0.20 0.33 -2.41
C SER A 59 -0.78 -0.36 -1.46
N LEU A 60 -0.33 -0.81 -0.28
CA LEU A 60 -1.23 -1.38 0.73
C LEU A 60 -2.22 -0.35 1.28
N LEU A 61 -1.76 0.88 1.56
CA LEU A 61 -2.62 1.95 2.05
C LEU A 61 -3.61 2.41 0.96
N VAL A 62 -3.17 2.55 -0.28
CA VAL A 62 -4.03 2.93 -1.41
C VAL A 62 -5.04 1.81 -1.71
N ALA A 63 -4.62 0.54 -1.68
CA ALA A 63 -5.53 -0.59 -1.83
C ALA A 63 -6.56 -0.64 -0.70
N ALA A 64 -6.17 -0.37 0.55
CA ALA A 64 -7.10 -0.29 1.67
C ALA A 64 -8.12 0.85 1.48
N ILE A 65 -7.72 2.02 0.99
CA ILE A 65 -8.64 3.15 0.81
C ILE A 65 -9.53 2.98 -0.42
N VAL A 66 -9.09 2.29 -1.47
CA VAL A 66 -9.85 2.13 -2.71
C VAL A 66 -10.69 0.84 -2.71
N VAL A 67 -10.08 -0.30 -2.37
CA VAL A 67 -10.74 -1.62 -2.47
C VAL A 67 -11.75 -1.81 -1.34
N PHE A 68 -11.43 -1.37 -0.12
CA PHE A 68 -12.32 -1.53 1.04
C PHE A 68 -13.70 -0.88 0.85
N PRO A 69 -13.83 0.41 0.47
CA PRO A 69 -15.14 1.01 0.27
C PRO A 69 -15.86 0.43 -0.95
N LEU A 70 -15.16 -0.02 -2.00
CA LEU A 70 -15.80 -0.66 -3.15
C LEU A 70 -16.49 -1.98 -2.75
N VAL A 71 -15.82 -2.80 -1.94
CA VAL A 71 -16.41 -4.05 -1.43
C VAL A 71 -17.58 -3.77 -0.50
N LEU A 72 -17.44 -2.81 0.42
CA LEU A 72 -18.49 -2.45 1.36
C LEU A 72 -19.72 -1.85 0.66
N PHE A 73 -19.50 -0.97 -0.32
CA PHE A 73 -20.56 -0.34 -1.10
C PHE A 73 -21.31 -1.35 -1.96
N GLY A 74 -20.58 -2.24 -2.65
CA GLY A 74 -21.18 -3.33 -3.41
C GLY A 74 -22.03 -4.26 -2.54
N PHE A 75 -21.51 -4.65 -1.38
CA PHE A 75 -22.24 -5.47 -0.41
C PHE A 75 -23.50 -4.76 0.11
N SER A 76 -23.39 -3.47 0.47
CA SER A 76 -24.51 -2.67 0.94
C SER A 76 -25.61 -2.50 -0.12
N MET A 77 -25.25 -2.30 -1.39
CA MET A 77 -26.23 -2.20 -2.48
C MET A 77 -26.98 -3.52 -2.69
N ILE A 78 -26.26 -4.64 -2.72
CA ILE A 78 -26.87 -5.96 -2.92
C ILE A 78 -27.77 -6.31 -1.73
N ALA A 79 -27.30 -6.08 -0.50
CA ALA A 79 -28.10 -6.31 0.70
C ALA A 79 -29.38 -5.48 0.70
N ASN A 80 -29.30 -4.20 0.29
CA ASN A 80 -30.47 -3.33 0.19
C ASN A 80 -31.46 -3.80 -0.89
N GLN A 81 -30.98 -4.27 -2.05
CA GLN A 81 -31.85 -4.79 -3.11
C GLN A 81 -32.53 -6.10 -2.70
N VAL A 82 -31.81 -7.02 -2.05
CA VAL A 82 -32.39 -8.27 -1.52
C VAL A 82 -33.43 -7.99 -0.46
N LEU A 83 -33.17 -7.00 0.41
CA LEU A 83 -34.12 -6.53 1.42
C LEU A 83 -35.43 -6.05 0.75
N ILE A 84 -35.33 -5.17 -0.24
CA ILE A 84 -36.50 -4.63 -0.95
C ILE A 84 -37.32 -5.75 -1.60
N ILE A 85 -36.65 -6.70 -2.28
CA ILE A 85 -37.33 -7.82 -2.93
C ILE A 85 -38.08 -8.68 -1.90
N PHE A 86 -37.42 -9.04 -0.79
CA PHE A 86 -38.02 -9.87 0.26
C PHE A 86 -39.20 -9.19 0.97
N PHE A 87 -39.11 -7.88 1.21
CA PHE A 87 -40.20 -7.13 1.85
C PHE A 87 -41.35 -6.80 0.89
N SER A 88 -41.07 -6.64 -0.41
CA SER A 88 -42.11 -6.43 -1.43
C SER A 88 -43.07 -7.61 -1.50
N ASP A 89 -42.55 -8.83 -1.42
CA ASP A 89 -43.34 -10.08 -1.51
C ASP A 89 -44.32 -10.24 -0.33
N ARG A 90 -43.97 -9.75 0.86
CA ARG A 90 -44.86 -9.77 2.05
C ARG A 90 -46.02 -8.78 1.99
N THR A 91 -45.95 -7.75 1.14
CA THR A 91 -47.00 -6.71 1.07
C THR A 91 -48.11 -7.03 0.07
N SER A 92 -47.89 -7.96 -0.86
CA SER A 92 -48.89 -8.43 -1.82
C SER A 92 -49.89 -9.44 -1.25
N ASP A 93 -49.61 -10.02 -0.08
CA ASP A 93 -50.46 -11.01 0.59
C ASP A 93 -51.57 -10.40 1.46
N PHE A 94 -51.71 -9.07 1.52
CA PHE A 94 -52.87 -8.45 2.16
C PHE A 94 -54.06 -8.52 1.20
N PRO A 95 -55.06 -9.40 1.42
CA PRO A 95 -56.26 -9.38 0.59
C PRO A 95 -56.91 -8.01 0.76
N SER A 96 -57.14 -7.32 -0.35
CA SER A 96 -57.95 -6.12 -0.42
C SER A 96 -59.33 -6.47 0.12
N GLY A 97 -59.52 -6.29 1.43
CA GLY A 97 -60.79 -6.46 2.08
C GLY A 97 -61.80 -5.55 1.38
N THR A 98 -62.71 -6.16 0.65
CA THR A 98 -63.95 -5.56 0.18
C THR A 98 -64.70 -5.07 1.41
N LEU A 99 -64.45 -3.83 1.80
CA LEU A 99 -65.28 -3.09 2.75
C LEU A 99 -66.37 -2.37 1.96
N LEU A 100 -67.41 -3.10 1.58
CA LEU A 100 -68.76 -2.60 1.29
C LEU A 100 -69.78 -3.68 1.66
#